data_AF-A0A1H7H1V4-F1
#
_entry.id   AF-A0A1H7H1V4-F1
#
_cell.length_a   1.000
_cell.length_b   1.000
_cell.length_c   1.000
_cell.angle_alpha   90.00
_cell.angle_beta   90.00
_cell.angle_gamma   90.00
#
_symmetry.space_group_name_H-M   'P 1'
#
loop_
_entity.id
_entity.type
_entity.pdbx_description
1 polymer ?
#
loop_
_entity_poly.entity_id
_entity_poly.type
_entity_poly.pdbx_seq_one_letter_code
_entity_poly.pdbx_strand_id
1 'polypeptide(L)'
;MLRIHDARTGRVQEVRPSGALRLYACGPSAHRYAHLGDLRAQLLPDLVRRVLERRRVRVVVCRGAAGGEDGVPAERVRLHEEALSRDAAALNLRPPEYAPDAAESAGLAVDLVGELVGRGHAYATPGGAVFFDAKSLSPGGDDSGEAAVATVDWPLWTPGGDPSFGSPWGPGLPGPHVVCSAAALRFLGGRVDVHVGPPSAHRERALSEAAAGHEVVGHWLCGAGLLFEGRPMDGPAEEPAGGTAEGTAEGGVLLGDVTAAGLDPLAVRLAFLERHYRERADLSWEALRAADATLRRWRARVAEWAESPSAPMAAAYVERAESAFLDDLDTPSALGVLRELERDDSVAPGARFEAFLHLDLVLGLDLSTEIGKARVEGPARS
;
A
#
# COMPACT_ATOMS: atom_id res chain seq x y z
N MET A 1 11.43 7.30 17.19
CA MET A 1 10.43 7.96 16.31
C MET A 1 10.57 7.34 14.93
N LEU A 2 9.48 7.22 14.17
CA LEU A 2 9.53 6.58 12.84
C LEU A 2 10.33 7.47 11.89
N ARG A 3 11.28 6.89 11.20
CA ARG A 3 11.98 7.50 10.07
C ARG A 3 11.65 6.74 8.80
N ILE A 4 11.47 7.43 7.69
CA ILE A 4 11.21 6.82 6.38
C ILE A 4 12.07 7.49 5.32
N HIS A 5 12.47 6.74 4.30
CA HIS A 5 13.08 7.27 3.11
C HIS A 5 12.06 8.04 2.28
N ASP A 6 12.21 9.36 2.27
CA ASP A 6 11.36 10.26 1.49
C ASP A 6 11.82 10.26 0.03
N ALA A 7 11.00 9.68 -0.85
CA ALA A 7 11.26 9.56 -2.28
C ALA A 7 11.49 10.92 -2.96
N ARG A 8 10.93 12.02 -2.42
CA ARG A 8 11.15 13.38 -2.94
C ARG A 8 12.55 13.88 -2.68
N THR A 9 13.13 13.56 -1.53
CA THR A 9 14.44 14.09 -1.11
C THR A 9 15.58 13.08 -1.26
N GLY A 10 15.26 11.80 -1.46
CA GLY A 10 16.23 10.71 -1.52
C GLY A 10 16.93 10.44 -0.17
N ARG A 11 16.35 10.90 0.95
CA ARG A 11 16.94 10.81 2.29
C ARG A 11 15.95 10.21 3.28
N VAL A 12 16.49 9.52 4.28
CA VAL A 12 15.73 9.07 5.45
C VAL A 12 15.42 10.26 6.34
N GLN A 13 14.15 10.49 6.62
CA GLN A 13 13.65 11.62 7.40
C GLN A 13 12.70 11.15 8.50
N GLU A 14 12.67 11.89 9.59
CA GLU A 14 11.77 11.61 10.71
C GLU A 14 10.34 12.09 10.40
N VAL A 15 9.36 11.20 10.59
CA VAL A 15 7.94 11.53 10.43
C VAL A 15 7.41 12.16 11.70
N ARG A 16 7.05 13.45 11.63
CA ARG A 16 6.55 14.25 12.77
C ARG A 16 5.11 14.73 12.54
N PRO A 17 4.10 13.93 12.93
CA PRO A 17 2.71 14.34 12.79
C PRO A 17 2.33 15.40 13.85
N SER A 18 1.57 16.41 13.46
CA SER A 18 1.02 17.44 14.35
C SER A 18 -0.33 16.98 14.95
N GLY A 19 -0.33 15.83 15.63
CA GLY A 19 -1.55 15.17 16.14
C GLY A 19 -1.74 13.77 15.55
N ALA A 20 -2.92 13.50 14.99
CA ALA A 20 -3.13 12.29 14.21
C ALA A 20 -2.31 12.36 12.91
N LEU A 21 -1.65 11.26 12.55
CA LEU A 21 -0.97 11.15 11.26
C LEU A 21 -2.01 10.90 10.17
N ARG A 22 -1.98 11.74 9.12
CA ARG A 22 -2.83 11.63 7.95
C ARG A 22 -2.06 10.99 6.81
N LEU A 23 -2.50 9.81 6.40
CA LEU A 23 -1.85 9.01 5.38
C LEU A 23 -2.78 8.86 4.18
N TYR A 24 -2.28 9.20 3.00
CA TYR A 24 -2.93 8.86 1.74
C TYR A 24 -2.21 7.67 1.10
N ALA A 25 -2.97 6.73 0.52
CA ALA A 25 -2.42 5.62 -0.25
C ALA A 25 -3.14 5.49 -1.59
N CYS A 26 -2.41 5.42 -2.69
CA CYS A 26 -3.02 5.17 -4.01
C CYS A 26 -3.71 3.79 -4.03
N GLY A 27 -4.91 3.74 -4.61
CA GLY A 27 -5.64 2.50 -4.86
C GLY A 27 -5.06 1.71 -6.04
N PRO A 28 -5.37 0.41 -6.16
CA PRO A 28 -5.00 -0.38 -7.33
C PRO A 28 -5.88 -0.03 -8.54
N SER A 29 -5.54 -0.59 -9.70
CA SER A 29 -6.31 -0.40 -10.93
C SER A 29 -7.70 -1.06 -10.84
N ALA A 30 -8.71 -0.43 -11.46
CA ALA A 30 -10.07 -0.96 -11.55
C ALA A 30 -10.30 -1.96 -12.70
N HIS A 31 -9.31 -2.19 -13.56
CA HIS A 31 -9.49 -3.03 -14.77
C HIS A 31 -9.51 -4.51 -14.47
N ARG A 32 -8.86 -4.91 -13.38
CA ARG A 32 -8.61 -6.29 -13.01
C ARG A 32 -8.73 -6.47 -11.51
N TYR A 33 -8.82 -7.73 -11.09
CA TYR A 33 -8.60 -8.09 -9.70
C TYR A 33 -7.17 -7.73 -9.26
N ALA A 34 -7.03 -7.26 -8.03
CA ALA A 34 -5.73 -6.92 -7.46
C ALA A 34 -4.85 -8.17 -7.35
N HIS A 35 -3.66 -8.12 -7.94
CA HIS A 35 -2.68 -9.21 -7.84
C HIS A 35 -1.74 -8.98 -6.66
N LEU A 36 -0.81 -9.91 -6.41
CA LEU A 36 0.14 -9.79 -5.30
C LEU A 36 0.96 -8.48 -5.29
N GLY A 37 1.29 -7.91 -6.45
CA GLY A 37 1.96 -6.59 -6.56
C GLY A 37 1.15 -5.44 -5.95
N ASP A 38 -0.13 -5.32 -6.32
CA ASP A 38 -1.08 -4.36 -5.75
C ASP A 38 -1.20 -4.53 -4.24
N LEU A 39 -1.35 -5.78 -3.76
CA LEU A 39 -1.47 -6.08 -2.34
C LEU A 39 -0.18 -5.75 -1.55
N ARG A 40 1.00 -5.94 -2.15
CA ARG A 40 2.28 -5.51 -1.56
C ARG A 40 2.33 -3.99 -1.38
N ALA A 41 1.82 -3.22 -2.34
CA ALA A 41 1.73 -1.77 -2.19
C ALA A 41 0.81 -1.36 -1.02
N GLN A 42 -0.31 -2.07 -0.83
CA GLN A 42 -1.23 -1.85 0.29
C GLN A 42 -0.68 -2.29 1.66
N LEU A 43 0.45 -3.03 1.72
CA LEU A 43 1.12 -3.38 2.97
C LEU A 43 1.80 -2.17 3.64
N LEU A 44 2.29 -1.21 2.86
CA LEU A 44 2.98 -0.03 3.38
C LEU A 44 2.13 0.86 4.30
N PRO A 45 0.91 1.28 3.92
CA PRO A 45 0.06 2.06 4.83
C PRO A 45 -0.28 1.28 6.11
N ASP A 46 -0.45 -0.05 6.02
CA ASP A 46 -0.68 -0.92 7.18
C ASP A 46 0.54 -0.96 8.12
N LEU A 47 1.76 -1.07 7.59
CA LEU A 47 2.99 -1.05 8.39
C LEU A 47 3.20 0.30 9.09
N VAL A 48 3.06 1.42 8.36
CA VAL A 48 3.15 2.77 8.95
C VAL A 48 2.14 2.91 10.09
N ARG A 49 0.89 2.51 9.85
CA ARG A 49 -0.18 2.53 10.85
C ARG A 49 0.18 1.71 12.08
N ARG A 50 0.59 0.45 11.91
CA ARG A 50 0.92 -0.45 13.02
C ARG A 50 2.11 0.07 13.83
N VAL A 51 3.17 0.54 13.18
CA VAL A 51 4.36 1.07 13.88
C VAL A 51 4.04 2.34 14.67
N LEU A 52 3.25 3.27 14.11
CA LEU A 52 2.92 4.53 14.78
C LEU A 52 1.88 4.39 15.88
N GLU A 53 0.87 3.54 15.70
CA GLU A 53 -0.13 3.29 16.75
C GLU A 53 0.49 2.61 17.99
N ARG A 54 1.52 1.79 17.80
CA ARG A 54 2.36 1.26 18.90
C ARG A 54 3.07 2.37 19.68
N ARG A 55 3.28 3.53 19.07
CA ARG A 55 3.80 4.76 19.69
C ARG A 55 2.67 5.73 20.10
N ARG A 56 1.43 5.25 20.17
CA ARG A 56 0.22 5.99 20.57
C ARG A 56 -0.11 7.17 19.64
N VAL A 57 0.33 7.12 18.39
CA VAL A 57 -0.07 8.08 17.35
C VAL A 57 -1.27 7.49 16.62
N ARG A 58 -2.40 8.20 16.64
CA ARG A 58 -3.56 7.84 15.81
C ARG A 58 -3.18 8.04 14.35
N VAL A 59 -3.44 7.04 13.51
CA VAL A 59 -3.26 7.15 12.05
C VAL A 59 -4.63 7.13 11.38
N VAL A 60 -4.83 8.03 10.42
CA VAL A 60 -6.04 8.12 9.59
C VAL A 60 -5.60 7.89 8.15
N VAL A 61 -6.12 6.84 7.53
CA VAL A 61 -5.76 6.38 6.19
C VAL A 61 -6.92 6.68 5.24
N CYS A 62 -6.61 7.39 4.15
CA CYS A 62 -7.47 7.48 2.98
C CYS A 62 -6.83 6.65 1.85
N ARG A 63 -7.52 5.64 1.35
CA ARG A 63 -7.14 4.90 0.15
C ARG A 63 -7.88 5.49 -1.04
N GLY A 64 -7.17 5.85 -2.11
CA GLY A 64 -7.80 6.25 -3.36
C GLY A 64 -8.70 5.15 -3.93
N ALA A 65 -9.70 5.54 -4.71
CA ALA A 65 -10.58 4.58 -5.39
C ALA A 65 -9.79 3.63 -6.29
N ALA A 66 -10.31 2.42 -6.47
CA ALA A 66 -9.88 1.60 -7.58
C ALA A 66 -10.56 2.17 -8.84
N GLY A 67 -9.90 3.15 -9.47
CA GLY A 67 -10.26 3.77 -10.75
C GLY A 67 -11.51 4.66 -10.80
N GLY A 68 -11.35 5.72 -11.58
CA GLY A 68 -12.41 6.49 -12.25
C GLY A 68 -11.99 6.90 -13.67
N GLU A 69 -10.92 6.27 -14.17
CA GLU A 69 -10.04 6.84 -15.21
C GLU A 69 -10.37 6.35 -16.62
N ASP A 70 -11.03 5.20 -16.77
CA ASP A 70 -10.88 4.42 -18.00
C ASP A 70 -12.17 3.77 -18.53
N GLY A 71 -13.35 4.28 -18.14
CA GLY A 71 -14.62 3.72 -18.64
C GLY A 71 -14.83 2.26 -18.23
N VAL A 72 -14.43 1.89 -17.01
CA VAL A 72 -14.81 0.59 -16.44
C VAL A 72 -16.25 0.69 -15.92
N PRO A 73 -17.15 -0.24 -16.30
CA PRO A 73 -18.51 -0.28 -15.77
C PRO A 73 -18.53 -0.32 -14.24
N ALA A 74 -19.40 0.48 -13.61
CA ALA A 74 -19.47 0.63 -12.15
C ALA A 74 -19.66 -0.71 -11.40
N GLU A 75 -20.37 -1.67 -12.01
CA GLU A 75 -20.52 -3.03 -11.47
C GLU A 75 -19.18 -3.76 -11.36
N ARG A 76 -18.33 -3.69 -12.40
CA ARG A 76 -17.00 -4.30 -12.37
C ARG A 76 -16.08 -3.64 -11.35
N VAL A 77 -16.13 -2.32 -11.24
CA VAL A 77 -15.38 -1.58 -10.21
C VAL A 77 -15.73 -2.09 -8.82
N ARG A 78 -17.03 -2.18 -8.51
CA ARG A 78 -17.52 -2.69 -7.22
C ARG A 78 -17.03 -4.11 -6.95
N LEU A 79 -17.12 -5.00 -7.93
CA LEU A 79 -16.62 -6.38 -7.80
C LEU A 79 -15.12 -6.43 -7.47
N HIS A 80 -14.31 -5.61 -8.13
CA HIS A 80 -12.87 -5.54 -7.87
C HIS A 80 -12.56 -4.94 -6.49
N GLU A 81 -13.30 -3.91 -6.05
CA GLU A 81 -13.13 -3.30 -4.72
C GLU A 81 -13.52 -4.26 -3.58
N GLU A 82 -14.59 -5.03 -3.76
CA GLU A 82 -15.01 -6.06 -2.82
C GLU A 82 -13.97 -7.19 -2.73
N ALA A 83 -13.43 -7.62 -3.88
CA ALA A 83 -12.36 -8.62 -3.93
C ALA A 83 -11.08 -8.10 -3.26
N LEU A 84 -10.66 -6.87 -3.57
CA LEU A 84 -9.52 -6.21 -2.92
C LEU A 84 -9.70 -6.16 -1.40
N SER A 85 -10.89 -5.82 -0.92
CA SER A 85 -11.17 -5.71 0.52
C SER A 85 -11.09 -7.07 1.20
N ARG A 86 -11.57 -8.14 0.53
CA ARG A 86 -11.46 -9.52 1.01
C ARG A 86 -10.01 -9.99 1.06
N ASP A 87 -9.25 -9.76 0.00
CA ASP A 87 -7.85 -10.19 -0.10
C ASP A 87 -6.97 -9.41 0.87
N ALA A 88 -7.22 -8.11 1.04
CA ALA A 88 -6.57 -7.28 2.05
C ALA A 88 -6.84 -7.79 3.46
N ALA A 89 -8.08 -8.16 3.78
CA ALA A 89 -8.43 -8.74 5.08
C ALA A 89 -7.74 -10.10 5.30
N ALA A 90 -7.67 -10.96 4.28
CA ALA A 90 -6.96 -12.24 4.35
C ALA A 90 -5.44 -12.08 4.56
N LEU A 91 -4.87 -10.94 4.16
CA LEU A 91 -3.49 -10.54 4.45
C LEU A 91 -3.35 -9.71 5.73
N ASN A 92 -4.36 -9.67 6.60
CA ASN A 92 -4.38 -8.87 7.82
C ASN A 92 -4.05 -7.38 7.62
N LEU A 93 -4.37 -6.84 6.45
CA LEU A 93 -4.31 -5.40 6.23
C LEU A 93 -5.49 -4.73 6.92
N ARG A 94 -5.21 -3.69 7.71
CA ARG A 94 -6.28 -2.93 8.34
C ARG A 94 -7.03 -2.09 7.31
N PRO A 95 -8.37 -2.02 7.37
CA PRO A 95 -9.15 -1.22 6.43
C PRO A 95 -8.81 0.27 6.60
N PRO A 96 -8.83 1.05 5.51
CA PRO A 96 -8.68 2.50 5.60
C PRO A 96 -9.91 3.13 6.25
N GLU A 97 -9.75 4.29 6.88
CA GLU A 97 -10.87 5.08 7.40
C GLU A 97 -11.72 5.68 6.27
N TYR A 98 -11.10 5.96 5.12
CA TYR A 98 -11.78 6.48 3.93
C TYR A 98 -11.34 5.70 2.68
N ALA A 99 -12.31 5.31 1.88
CA ALA A 99 -12.11 4.71 0.55
C ALA A 99 -13.29 5.14 -0.32
N PRO A 100 -13.24 6.34 -0.94
CA PRO A 100 -14.31 6.79 -1.82
C PRO A 100 -14.45 5.84 -3.02
N ASP A 101 -15.68 5.63 -3.48
CA ASP A 101 -15.91 4.87 -4.70
C ASP A 101 -15.60 5.70 -5.96
N ALA A 102 -15.68 5.09 -7.14
CA ALA A 102 -15.41 5.76 -8.41
C ALA A 102 -16.31 6.99 -8.65
N ALA A 103 -17.59 6.93 -8.25
CA ALA A 103 -18.55 8.01 -8.51
C ALA A 103 -18.33 9.20 -7.56
N GLU A 104 -18.10 8.93 -6.28
CA GLU A 104 -17.69 9.94 -5.30
C GLU A 104 -16.38 10.59 -5.74
N SER A 105 -15.41 9.78 -6.14
CA SER A 105 -14.10 10.25 -6.61
C SER A 105 -14.20 11.12 -7.86
N ALA A 106 -15.07 10.78 -8.82
CA ALA A 106 -15.30 11.60 -10.00
C ALA A 106 -15.93 12.96 -9.64
N GLY A 107 -16.90 12.97 -8.71
CA GLY A 107 -17.49 14.22 -8.21
C GLY A 107 -16.44 15.13 -7.55
N LEU A 108 -15.61 14.56 -6.67
CA LEU A 108 -14.52 15.30 -6.02
C LEU A 108 -13.51 15.84 -7.04
N ALA A 109 -13.19 15.05 -8.08
CA ALA A 109 -12.32 15.51 -9.16
C ALA A 109 -12.92 16.70 -9.92
N VAL A 110 -14.21 16.65 -10.27
CA VAL A 110 -14.89 17.77 -10.94
C VAL A 110 -14.83 19.05 -10.11
N ASP A 111 -15.08 18.95 -8.80
CA ASP A 111 -14.99 20.09 -7.88
C ASP A 111 -13.58 20.68 -7.86
N LEU A 112 -12.55 19.83 -7.74
CA LEU A 112 -11.16 20.26 -7.73
C LEU A 112 -10.73 20.90 -9.05
N VAL A 113 -11.15 20.33 -10.20
CA VAL A 113 -10.87 20.94 -11.52
C VAL A 113 -11.53 22.31 -11.60
N GLY A 114 -12.76 22.46 -11.11
CA GLY A 114 -13.48 23.74 -11.09
C GLY A 114 -12.74 24.80 -10.28
N GLU A 115 -12.22 24.42 -9.11
CA GLU A 115 -11.38 25.27 -8.28
C GLU A 115 -10.08 25.69 -8.99
N LEU A 116 -9.38 24.74 -9.62
CA LEU A 116 -8.13 25.02 -10.34
C LEU A 116 -8.36 25.96 -11.53
N VAL A 117 -9.47 25.79 -12.26
CA VAL A 117 -9.87 26.72 -13.34
C VAL A 117 -10.15 28.11 -12.77
N GLY A 118 -10.91 28.20 -11.68
CA GLY A 118 -11.23 29.48 -11.02
C GLY A 118 -9.99 30.22 -10.51
N ARG A 119 -8.93 29.50 -10.13
CA ARG A 119 -7.65 30.04 -9.67
C ARG A 119 -6.65 30.31 -10.79
N GLY A 120 -6.95 29.97 -12.04
CA GLY A 120 -6.05 30.16 -13.18
C GLY A 120 -4.92 29.12 -13.28
N HIS A 121 -5.09 27.95 -12.66
CA HIS A 121 -4.14 26.83 -12.75
C HIS A 121 -4.58 25.75 -13.77
N ALA A 122 -5.77 25.90 -14.36
CA ALA A 122 -6.27 25.00 -15.38
C ALA A 122 -7.12 25.78 -16.41
N TYR A 123 -7.24 25.23 -17.61
CA TYR A 123 -8.03 25.82 -18.69
C TYR A 123 -8.83 24.77 -19.44
N ALA A 124 -10.05 25.14 -19.83
CA ALA A 124 -10.93 24.32 -20.65
C ALA A 124 -10.73 24.63 -22.13
N THR A 125 -10.79 23.58 -22.95
CA THR A 125 -10.76 23.67 -24.41
C THR A 125 -12.19 23.73 -24.98
N PRO A 126 -12.39 24.25 -26.21
CA PRO A 126 -13.70 24.23 -26.87
C PRO A 126 -14.32 22.82 -27.03
N GLY A 127 -13.49 21.77 -27.03
CA GLY A 127 -13.92 20.37 -27.13
C GLY A 127 -14.30 19.70 -25.80
N GLY A 128 -14.31 20.45 -24.69
CA GLY A 128 -14.69 19.93 -23.37
C GLY A 128 -13.56 19.30 -22.56
N ALA A 129 -12.36 19.14 -23.12
CA ALA A 129 -11.18 18.72 -22.36
C ALA A 129 -10.67 19.85 -21.46
N VAL A 130 -10.18 19.50 -20.26
CA VAL A 130 -9.57 20.45 -19.32
C VAL A 130 -8.13 20.02 -19.05
N PHE A 131 -7.20 20.97 -19.12
CA PHE A 131 -5.78 20.74 -18.90
C PHE A 131 -5.30 21.56 -17.69
N PHE A 132 -4.33 21.02 -16.95
CA PHE A 132 -3.57 21.78 -15.98
C PHE A 132 -2.53 22.64 -16.72
N ASP A 133 -2.44 23.92 -16.35
CA ASP A 133 -1.41 24.82 -16.85
C ASP A 133 -0.14 24.65 -16.01
N ALA A 134 0.82 23.89 -16.55
CA ALA A 134 2.10 23.64 -15.92
C ALA A 134 2.85 24.93 -15.54
N LYS A 135 2.70 25.99 -16.35
CA LYS A 135 3.42 27.26 -16.16
C LYS A 135 2.83 28.10 -15.03
N SER A 136 1.59 27.81 -14.62
CA SER A 136 0.92 28.52 -13.53
C SER A 136 1.58 28.33 -12.16
N LEU A 137 2.40 27.27 -11.98
CA LEU A 137 3.09 26.96 -10.73
C LEU A 137 4.36 27.79 -10.50
N SER A 138 4.94 28.36 -11.56
CA SER A 138 6.16 29.17 -11.49
C SER A 138 6.02 30.41 -12.38
N PRO A 139 5.21 31.41 -11.99
CA PRO A 139 5.12 32.69 -12.69
C PRO A 139 6.40 33.50 -12.47
N GLY A 140 7.54 33.06 -13.03
CA GLY A 140 8.83 33.70 -12.79
C GLY A 140 10.09 32.95 -13.26
N GLY A 141 10.00 31.70 -13.72
CA GLY A 141 11.14 31.00 -14.34
C GLY A 141 12.37 30.92 -13.44
N ASP A 142 12.23 30.45 -12.20
CA ASP A 142 13.39 30.14 -11.37
C ASP A 142 13.89 28.73 -11.68
N ASP A 143 15.06 28.66 -12.32
CA ASP A 143 15.76 27.47 -12.80
C ASP A 143 16.57 26.81 -11.66
N SER A 144 16.14 26.98 -10.41
CA SER A 144 16.72 26.32 -9.25
C SER A 144 16.29 24.85 -9.29
N GLY A 145 17.17 23.99 -9.81
CA GLY A 145 16.94 22.57 -10.14
C GLY A 145 16.58 21.62 -8.99
N GLU A 146 15.60 21.97 -8.15
CA GLU A 146 14.99 21.10 -7.14
C GLU A 146 13.58 20.68 -7.59
N ALA A 147 13.48 19.42 -8.02
CA ALA A 147 12.31 18.70 -8.52
C ALA A 147 11.79 19.20 -9.88
N ALA A 148 11.77 18.30 -10.87
CA ALA A 148 11.17 18.52 -12.18
C ALA A 148 9.69 18.88 -12.04
N VAL A 149 9.40 20.18 -11.94
CA VAL A 149 8.05 20.72 -12.13
C VAL A 149 7.66 20.32 -13.54
N ALA A 150 6.52 19.66 -13.69
CA ALA A 150 6.02 19.25 -15.00
C ALA A 150 6.02 20.49 -15.91
N THR A 151 6.74 20.44 -17.03
CA THR A 151 6.94 21.57 -17.96
C THR A 151 5.91 21.59 -19.08
N VAL A 152 5.01 20.60 -19.10
CA VAL A 152 4.05 20.34 -20.16
C VAL A 152 2.69 20.16 -19.50
N ASP A 153 1.68 20.83 -20.05
CA ASP A 153 0.29 20.72 -19.63
C ASP A 153 -0.22 19.27 -19.76
N TRP A 154 -1.02 18.81 -18.80
CA TRP A 154 -1.57 17.45 -18.79
C TRP A 154 -3.08 17.47 -18.58
N PRO A 155 -3.81 16.47 -19.09
CA PRO A 155 -5.26 16.43 -18.97
C PRO A 155 -5.69 16.20 -17.50
N LEU A 156 -6.67 16.98 -17.07
CA LEU A 156 -7.43 16.78 -15.83
C LEU A 156 -8.81 16.20 -16.10
N TRP A 157 -9.37 16.49 -17.28
CA TRP A 157 -10.66 15.98 -17.72
C TRP A 157 -10.62 15.65 -19.21
N THR A 158 -11.04 14.44 -19.55
CA THR A 158 -11.12 13.94 -20.92
C THR A 158 -12.58 13.80 -21.34
N PRO A 159 -13.04 14.46 -22.42
CA PRO A 159 -14.43 14.38 -22.85
C PRO A 159 -14.75 13.01 -23.46
N GLY A 160 -15.97 12.51 -23.23
CA GLY A 160 -16.43 11.21 -23.70
C GLY A 160 -16.21 10.06 -22.71
N GLY A 161 -16.07 8.84 -23.22
CA GLY A 161 -16.00 7.61 -22.42
C GLY A 161 -17.36 6.92 -22.23
N ASP A 162 -17.32 5.60 -22.03
CA ASP A 162 -18.49 4.79 -21.66
C ASP A 162 -18.09 3.73 -20.62
N PRO A 163 -18.54 3.84 -19.35
CA PRO A 163 -19.33 4.94 -18.78
C PRO A 163 -18.57 6.27 -18.77
N SER A 164 -19.30 7.37 -18.58
CA SER A 164 -18.78 8.73 -18.35
C SER A 164 -19.50 9.42 -17.20
N PHE A 165 -18.88 10.45 -16.65
CA PHE A 165 -19.40 11.27 -15.56
C PHE A 165 -19.79 12.67 -16.06
N GLY A 166 -20.82 13.28 -15.47
CA GLY A 166 -21.23 14.63 -15.81
C GLY A 166 -20.30 15.70 -15.23
N SER A 167 -20.03 16.77 -15.99
CA SER A 167 -19.26 17.93 -15.52
C SER A 167 -19.72 19.23 -16.20
N PRO A 168 -19.28 20.41 -15.71
CA PRO A 168 -19.50 21.68 -16.39
C PRO A 168 -18.90 21.76 -17.81
N TRP A 169 -17.93 20.90 -18.14
CA TRP A 169 -17.28 20.83 -19.45
C TRP A 169 -17.85 19.74 -20.37
N GLY A 170 -18.96 19.11 -19.95
CA GLY A 170 -19.60 18.00 -20.65
C GLY A 170 -19.28 16.62 -20.04
N PRO A 171 -19.90 15.55 -20.56
CA PRO A 171 -19.62 14.19 -20.10
C PRO A 171 -18.18 13.79 -20.39
N GLY A 172 -17.54 13.13 -19.43
CA GLY A 172 -16.12 12.80 -19.52
C GLY A 172 -15.60 11.89 -18.41
N LEU A 173 -14.28 11.74 -18.38
CA LEU A 173 -13.53 11.00 -17.38
C LEU A 173 -12.48 11.90 -16.72
N PRO A 174 -12.36 11.88 -15.38
CA PRO A 174 -11.31 12.60 -14.68
C PRO A 174 -9.94 11.92 -14.88
N GLY A 175 -8.87 12.71 -14.88
CA GLY A 175 -7.52 12.18 -14.92
C GLY A 175 -7.07 11.55 -13.59
N PRO A 176 -6.14 10.58 -13.60
CA PRO A 176 -5.68 9.86 -12.41
C PRO A 176 -5.24 10.76 -11.25
N HIS A 177 -4.38 11.73 -11.59
CA HIS A 177 -3.74 12.56 -10.59
C HIS A 177 -4.73 13.52 -9.90
N VAL A 178 -5.79 13.94 -10.60
CA VAL A 178 -6.80 14.82 -10.01
C VAL A 178 -7.75 14.05 -9.09
N VAL A 179 -8.06 12.80 -9.42
CA VAL A 179 -8.83 11.90 -8.54
C VAL A 179 -8.09 11.71 -7.21
N CYS A 180 -6.80 11.34 -7.26
CA CYS A 180 -6.03 11.14 -6.05
C CYS A 180 -5.88 12.41 -5.21
N SER A 181 -5.58 13.54 -5.86
CA SER A 181 -5.43 14.83 -5.17
C SER A 181 -6.74 15.29 -4.52
N ALA A 182 -7.87 15.12 -5.20
CA ALA A 182 -9.18 15.52 -4.68
C ALA A 182 -9.59 14.69 -3.47
N ALA A 183 -9.41 13.36 -3.53
CA ALA A 183 -9.69 12.47 -2.40
C ALA A 183 -8.80 12.81 -1.19
N ALA A 184 -7.50 13.01 -1.40
CA ALA A 184 -6.57 13.38 -0.34
C ALA A 184 -6.99 14.70 0.35
N LEU A 185 -7.26 15.76 -0.42
CA LEU A 185 -7.68 17.05 0.11
C LEU A 185 -9.04 16.96 0.84
N ARG A 186 -9.99 16.20 0.31
CA ARG A 186 -11.34 16.09 0.87
C ARG A 186 -11.38 15.39 2.23
N PHE A 187 -10.64 14.28 2.36
CA PHE A 187 -10.72 13.39 3.53
C PHE A 187 -9.63 13.66 4.57
N LEU A 188 -8.46 14.13 4.13
CA LEU A 188 -7.33 14.42 5.02
C LEU A 188 -7.15 15.94 5.26
N GLY A 189 -7.81 16.78 4.47
CA GLY A 189 -7.70 18.24 4.54
C GLY A 189 -6.43 18.75 3.87
N GLY A 190 -6.06 20.00 4.16
CA GLY A 190 -4.89 20.65 3.55
C GLY A 190 -3.52 20.09 3.95
N ARG A 191 -3.43 19.01 4.73
CA ARG A 191 -2.14 18.43 5.13
C ARG A 191 -2.20 16.91 5.16
N VAL A 192 -1.34 16.27 4.36
CA VAL A 192 -1.08 14.84 4.31
C VAL A 192 0.33 14.62 4.84
N ASP A 193 0.48 13.92 5.96
CA ASP A 193 1.81 13.71 6.56
C ASP A 193 2.64 12.71 5.74
N VAL A 194 2.00 11.65 5.23
CA VAL A 194 2.64 10.60 4.41
C VAL A 194 1.74 10.28 3.21
N HIS A 195 2.30 10.31 2.01
CA HIS A 195 1.65 9.86 0.78
C HIS A 195 2.35 8.59 0.27
N VAL A 196 1.59 7.51 0.10
CA VAL A 196 2.07 6.22 -0.39
C VAL A 196 1.62 6.03 -1.83
N GLY A 197 2.57 5.98 -2.76
CA GLY A 197 2.25 5.88 -4.19
C GLY A 197 3.49 5.83 -5.08
N PRO A 198 3.30 5.64 -6.39
CA PRO A 198 4.39 5.57 -7.35
C PRO A 198 5.12 6.93 -7.49
N PRO A 199 6.34 6.94 -8.07
CA PRO A 199 7.14 8.16 -8.22
C PRO A 199 6.49 9.27 -9.05
N SER A 200 5.44 8.98 -9.82
CA SER A 200 4.66 9.95 -10.61
C SER A 200 3.84 10.93 -9.77
N ALA A 201 3.90 10.82 -8.45
CA ALA A 201 3.48 11.76 -7.41
C ALA A 201 3.67 13.28 -7.69
N HIS A 202 4.64 13.68 -8.51
CA HIS A 202 4.89 15.09 -8.84
C HIS A 202 3.66 15.85 -9.39
N ARG A 203 2.81 15.20 -10.19
CA ARG A 203 1.58 15.81 -10.72
C ARG A 203 0.51 15.97 -9.64
N GLU A 204 0.39 15.01 -8.73
CA GLU A 204 -0.54 15.09 -7.60
C GLU A 204 -0.11 16.18 -6.61
N ARG A 205 1.20 16.32 -6.40
CA ARG A 205 1.78 17.43 -5.65
C ARG A 205 1.41 18.78 -6.28
N ALA A 206 1.66 18.94 -7.58
CA ALA A 206 1.32 20.15 -8.32
C ALA A 206 -0.17 20.54 -8.17
N LEU A 207 -1.07 19.58 -8.32
CA LEU A 207 -2.51 19.81 -8.20
C LEU A 207 -2.93 20.21 -6.79
N SER A 208 -2.46 19.46 -5.80
CA SER A 208 -2.79 19.72 -4.39
C SER A 208 -2.21 21.03 -3.89
N GLU A 209 -0.99 21.39 -4.29
CA GLU A 209 -0.35 22.67 -3.93
C GLU A 209 -1.03 23.86 -4.63
N ALA A 210 -1.41 23.74 -5.91
CA ALA A 210 -2.15 24.78 -6.62
C ALA A 210 -3.53 25.06 -5.98
N ALA A 211 -4.21 24.01 -5.50
CA ALA A 211 -5.48 24.15 -4.80
C ALA A 211 -5.32 24.66 -3.36
N ALA A 212 -4.33 24.18 -2.62
CA ALA A 212 -4.13 24.57 -1.22
C ALA A 212 -3.41 25.93 -1.05
N GLY A 213 -2.59 26.32 -2.02
CA GLY A 213 -1.69 27.48 -1.95
C GLY A 213 -0.45 27.26 -1.07
N HIS A 214 -0.18 26.03 -0.65
CA HIS A 214 0.99 25.63 0.15
C HIS A 214 1.31 24.15 -0.03
N GLU A 215 2.48 23.69 0.44
CA GLU A 215 2.86 22.28 0.42
C GLU A 215 1.87 21.43 1.24
N VAL A 216 1.26 20.44 0.59
CA VAL A 216 0.22 19.57 1.18
C VAL A 216 0.82 18.28 1.75
N VAL A 217 1.83 17.70 1.09
CA VAL A 217 2.39 16.39 1.44
C VAL A 217 3.75 16.56 2.13
N GLY A 218 3.87 16.05 3.36
CA GLY A 218 5.13 16.09 4.12
C GLY A 218 6.18 15.11 3.60
N HIS A 219 5.80 13.84 3.43
CA HIS A 219 6.69 12.76 3.02
C HIS A 219 6.10 11.88 1.93
N TRP A 220 6.94 11.47 0.98
CA TRP A 220 6.57 10.55 -0.10
C TRP A 220 7.19 9.17 0.14
N LEU A 221 6.34 8.16 0.33
CA LEU A 221 6.75 6.78 0.58
C LEU A 221 6.45 5.93 -0.66
N CYS A 222 7.48 5.42 -1.32
CA CYS A 222 7.32 4.61 -2.54
C CYS A 222 7.87 3.20 -2.34
N GLY A 223 7.02 2.19 -2.56
CA GLY A 223 7.43 0.79 -2.68
C GLY A 223 8.07 0.49 -4.03
N ALA A 224 8.97 -0.47 -4.06
CA ALA A 224 9.46 -1.05 -5.31
C ALA A 224 8.49 -2.13 -5.81
N GLY A 225 8.38 -2.25 -7.13
CA GLY A 225 7.50 -3.24 -7.78
C GLY A 225 7.84 -4.69 -7.42
N LEU A 226 6.95 -5.59 -7.82
CA LEU A 226 7.06 -7.02 -7.57
C LEU A 226 7.36 -7.78 -8.88
N LEU A 227 8.27 -8.75 -8.80
CA LEU A 227 8.41 -9.81 -9.78
C LEU A 227 7.79 -11.09 -9.21
N PHE A 228 7.27 -11.93 -10.09
CA PHE A 228 6.93 -13.31 -9.78
C PHE A 228 7.58 -14.24 -10.79
N GLU A 229 8.46 -15.11 -10.32
CA GLU A 229 9.29 -16.00 -11.14
C GLU A 229 10.03 -15.23 -12.25
N GLY A 230 10.62 -14.09 -11.89
CA GLY A 230 11.37 -13.22 -12.79
C GLY A 230 10.52 -12.32 -13.69
N ARG A 231 9.18 -12.44 -13.66
CA ARG A 231 8.27 -11.65 -14.50
C ARG A 231 7.66 -10.47 -13.74
N PRO A 232 7.67 -9.25 -14.30
CA PRO A 232 6.99 -8.11 -13.67
C PRO A 232 5.50 -8.36 -13.49
N MET A 233 5.01 -8.07 -12.29
CA MET A 233 3.58 -8.14 -11.98
C MET A 233 2.83 -6.89 -12.47
N ASP A 234 3.52 -5.75 -12.53
CA ASP A 234 2.94 -4.45 -12.81
C ASP A 234 3.03 -4.04 -14.30
N GLY A 235 3.26 -4.99 -15.22
CA GLY A 235 3.47 -4.74 -16.66
C GLY A 235 2.38 -5.33 -17.56
N PRO A 236 2.20 -4.83 -18.80
CA PRO A 236 1.32 -5.49 -19.77
C PRO A 236 1.85 -6.90 -20.05
N ALA A 237 0.94 -7.87 -20.11
CA ALA A 237 1.28 -9.23 -20.50
C ALA A 237 1.94 -9.21 -21.89
N GLU A 238 3.14 -9.78 -22.02
CA GLU A 238 3.62 -10.16 -23.34
C GLU A 238 2.64 -11.21 -23.89
N GLU A 239 2.01 -10.93 -25.03
CA GLU A 239 1.16 -11.91 -25.70
C GLU A 239 1.97 -13.18 -26.00
N PRO A 240 1.48 -14.37 -25.60
CA PRO A 240 2.07 -15.60 -26.08
C PRO A 240 1.74 -15.71 -27.57
N ALA A 241 2.78 -15.87 -28.39
CA ALA A 241 2.61 -16.17 -29.81
C ALA A 241 1.81 -17.47 -29.99
N GLY A 242 0.51 -17.33 -30.25
CA GLY A 242 -0.38 -18.41 -30.67
C GLY A 242 -0.92 -19.29 -29.54
N GLY A 243 -2.12 -18.95 -29.04
CA GLY A 243 -2.91 -19.89 -28.24
C GLY A 243 -4.20 -19.28 -27.72
N THR A 244 -5.35 -19.80 -28.18
CA THR A 244 -6.65 -19.53 -27.59
C THR A 244 -6.78 -20.32 -26.28
N ALA A 245 -6.57 -19.65 -25.15
CA ALA A 245 -6.92 -20.18 -23.83
C ALA A 245 -7.89 -19.21 -23.16
N GLU A 246 -9.18 -19.51 -23.26
CA GLU A 246 -10.19 -18.98 -22.35
C GLU A 246 -9.89 -19.51 -20.93
N GLY A 247 -9.51 -18.64 -19.99
CA GLY A 247 -9.66 -18.95 -18.56
C GLY A 247 -8.49 -18.75 -17.58
N THR A 248 -7.42 -18.04 -17.90
CA THR A 248 -6.47 -17.56 -16.86
C THR A 248 -6.27 -16.06 -16.97
N ALA A 249 -6.59 -15.36 -15.88
CA ALA A 249 -6.55 -13.91 -15.77
C ALA A 249 -5.22 -13.32 -16.27
N GLU A 250 -5.34 -12.28 -17.09
CA GLU A 250 -4.24 -11.51 -17.64
C GLU A 250 -3.30 -11.00 -16.53
N GLY A 251 -2.08 -11.54 -16.49
CA GLY A 251 -0.87 -10.81 -16.07
C GLY A 251 -0.31 -10.98 -14.66
N GLY A 252 -1.02 -11.56 -13.68
CA GLY A 252 -0.48 -11.65 -12.31
C GLY A 252 -1.10 -12.73 -11.42
N VAL A 253 -0.32 -13.24 -10.47
CA VAL A 253 -0.77 -14.16 -9.41
C VAL A 253 -1.72 -13.44 -8.45
N LEU A 254 -2.90 -14.01 -8.24
CA LEU A 254 -3.89 -13.54 -7.28
C LEU A 254 -3.68 -14.21 -5.92
N LEU A 255 -4.21 -13.60 -4.85
CA LEU A 255 -4.19 -14.25 -3.54
C LEU A 255 -5.00 -15.56 -3.54
N GLY A 256 -6.08 -15.61 -4.33
CA GLY A 256 -6.88 -16.81 -4.56
C GLY A 256 -6.05 -18.00 -5.04
N ASP A 257 -5.10 -17.79 -5.96
CA ASP A 257 -4.22 -18.84 -6.48
C ASP A 257 -3.35 -19.46 -5.38
N VAL A 258 -2.87 -18.61 -4.45
CA VAL A 258 -2.07 -19.04 -3.30
C VAL A 258 -2.90 -19.92 -2.35
N THR A 259 -4.13 -19.49 -2.06
CA THR A 259 -5.03 -20.29 -1.20
C THR A 259 -5.48 -21.58 -1.88
N ALA A 260 -5.70 -21.57 -3.20
CA ALA A 260 -6.03 -22.76 -3.98
C ALA A 260 -4.87 -23.77 -4.01
N ALA A 261 -3.63 -23.31 -3.91
CA ALA A 261 -2.44 -24.16 -3.74
C ALA A 261 -2.30 -24.73 -2.31
N GLY A 262 -3.24 -24.46 -1.40
CA GLY A 262 -3.25 -24.96 -0.01
C GLY A 262 -2.32 -24.20 0.93
N LEU A 263 -1.80 -23.03 0.51
CA LEU A 263 -0.94 -22.19 1.32
C LEU A 263 -1.76 -21.20 2.15
N ASP A 264 -1.26 -20.87 3.33
CA ASP A 264 -1.84 -19.82 4.17
C ASP A 264 -1.68 -18.45 3.47
N PRO A 265 -2.72 -17.61 3.37
CA PRO A 265 -2.60 -16.28 2.78
C PRO A 265 -1.53 -15.42 3.50
N LEU A 266 -1.33 -15.58 4.80
CA LEU A 266 -0.31 -14.84 5.55
C LEU A 266 1.12 -15.31 5.25
N ALA A 267 1.30 -16.41 4.51
CA ALA A 267 2.60 -16.75 3.91
C ALA A 267 3.04 -15.69 2.89
N VAL A 268 2.10 -15.12 2.12
CA VAL A 268 2.36 -14.00 1.20
C VAL A 268 2.79 -12.77 1.99
N ARG A 269 2.07 -12.46 3.08
CA ARG A 269 2.43 -11.35 3.96
C ARG A 269 3.84 -11.52 4.53
N LEU A 270 4.17 -12.70 5.05
CA LEU A 270 5.53 -12.99 5.53
C LEU A 270 6.56 -12.83 4.41
N ALA A 271 6.31 -13.37 3.22
CA ALA A 271 7.21 -13.25 2.08
C ALA A 271 7.43 -11.78 1.64
N PHE A 272 6.40 -10.93 1.72
CA PHE A 272 6.57 -9.49 1.49
C PHE A 272 7.47 -8.84 2.54
N LEU A 273 7.31 -9.19 3.82
CA LEU A 273 8.08 -8.64 4.94
C LEU A 273 9.55 -9.09 4.95
N GLU A 274 9.87 -10.20 4.28
CA GLU A 274 11.24 -10.71 4.11
C GLU A 274 12.12 -9.86 3.19
N ARG A 275 11.53 -8.92 2.45
CA ARG A 275 12.24 -7.98 1.58
C ARG A 275 11.92 -6.55 1.96
N HIS A 276 12.93 -5.70 1.96
CA HIS A 276 12.72 -4.28 2.25
C HIS A 276 11.73 -3.69 1.23
N TYR A 277 10.82 -2.83 1.65
CA TYR A 277 9.76 -2.32 0.77
C TYR A 277 10.31 -1.54 -0.44
N ARG A 278 11.51 -0.97 -0.31
CA ARG A 278 12.26 -0.22 -1.34
C ARG A 278 13.02 -1.13 -2.31
N GLU A 279 13.13 -2.41 -2.01
CA GLU A 279 13.81 -3.38 -2.87
C GLU A 279 12.80 -4.10 -3.75
N ARG A 280 13.16 -4.25 -5.02
CA ARG A 280 12.40 -5.10 -5.93
C ARG A 280 12.47 -6.54 -5.41
N ALA A 281 11.33 -7.11 -5.07
CA ALA A 281 11.24 -8.50 -4.64
C ALA A 281 10.88 -9.37 -5.84
N ASP A 282 11.48 -10.56 -5.90
CA ASP A 282 11.07 -11.63 -6.81
C ASP A 282 10.52 -12.77 -5.98
N LEU A 283 9.20 -12.97 -6.06
CA LEU A 283 8.52 -14.06 -5.39
C LEU A 283 8.46 -15.27 -6.30
N SER A 284 8.41 -16.45 -5.71
CA SER A 284 8.18 -17.70 -6.41
C SER A 284 7.30 -18.60 -5.58
N TRP A 285 6.73 -19.63 -6.21
CA TRP A 285 6.00 -20.66 -5.47
C TRP A 285 6.86 -21.34 -4.40
N GLU A 286 8.16 -21.48 -4.63
CA GLU A 286 9.10 -21.99 -3.63
C GLU A 286 9.23 -21.04 -2.44
N ALA A 287 9.39 -19.73 -2.69
CA ALA A 287 9.45 -18.73 -1.63
C ALA A 287 8.16 -18.70 -0.80
N LEU A 288 6.99 -18.79 -1.45
CA LEU A 288 5.69 -18.84 -0.75
C LEU A 288 5.54 -20.11 0.10
N ARG A 289 5.97 -21.28 -0.40
CA ARG A 289 5.97 -22.52 0.39
C ARG A 289 6.93 -22.44 1.58
N ALA A 290 8.11 -21.83 1.42
CA ALA A 290 9.07 -21.64 2.49
C ALA A 290 8.54 -20.67 3.58
N ALA A 291 7.84 -19.61 3.16
CA ALA A 291 7.16 -18.69 4.06
C ALA A 291 6.01 -19.39 4.81
N ASP A 292 5.17 -20.18 4.13
CA ASP A 292 4.09 -20.97 4.76
C ASP A 292 4.65 -21.95 5.80
N ALA A 293 5.71 -22.69 5.46
CA ALA A 293 6.37 -23.59 6.39
C ALA A 293 6.95 -22.86 7.62
N THR A 294 7.52 -21.67 7.43
CA THR A 294 8.02 -20.84 8.54
C THR A 294 6.88 -20.33 9.41
N LEU A 295 5.80 -19.84 8.81
CA LEU A 295 4.63 -19.36 9.52
C LEU A 295 4.00 -20.46 10.39
N ARG A 296 3.80 -21.66 9.83
CA ARG A 296 3.29 -22.82 10.57
C ARG A 296 4.21 -23.21 11.72
N ARG A 297 5.52 -23.23 11.49
CA ARG A 297 6.52 -23.54 12.52
C ARG A 297 6.47 -22.52 13.65
N TRP A 298 6.45 -21.23 13.35
CA TRP A 298 6.38 -20.17 14.36
C TRP A 298 5.08 -20.22 15.16
N ARG A 299 3.93 -20.45 14.51
CA ARG A 299 2.66 -20.65 15.23
C ARG A 299 2.70 -21.85 16.17
N ALA A 300 3.27 -22.97 15.73
CA ALA A 300 3.44 -24.15 16.58
C ALA A 300 4.36 -23.88 17.78
N ARG A 301 5.47 -23.15 17.58
CA ARG A 301 6.38 -22.73 18.66
C ARG A 301 5.71 -21.78 19.64
N VAL A 302 4.96 -20.80 19.15
CA VAL A 302 4.20 -19.87 20.00
C VAL A 302 3.16 -20.63 20.82
N ALA A 303 2.46 -21.60 20.24
CA ALA A 303 1.53 -22.46 20.97
C ALA A 303 2.24 -23.32 22.05
N GLU A 304 3.40 -23.89 21.74
CA GLU A 304 4.24 -24.63 22.70
C GLU A 304 4.71 -23.74 23.86
N TRP A 305 5.24 -22.55 23.56
CA TRP A 305 5.73 -21.63 24.58
C TRP A 305 4.62 -21.07 25.47
N ALA A 306 3.39 -20.97 24.95
CA ALA A 306 2.21 -20.56 25.72
C ALA A 306 1.84 -21.53 26.84
N GLU A 307 2.33 -22.78 26.81
CA GLU A 307 2.14 -23.77 27.89
C GLU A 307 3.09 -23.54 29.08
N SER A 308 4.06 -22.64 28.94
CA SER A 308 5.00 -22.27 30.02
C SER A 308 4.51 -21.04 30.80
N PRO A 309 4.92 -20.84 32.06
CA PRO A 309 4.66 -19.60 32.78
C PRO A 309 5.14 -18.39 31.98
N SER A 310 4.31 -17.35 31.89
CA SER A 310 4.70 -16.08 31.27
C SER A 310 5.91 -15.48 32.01
N ALA A 311 6.76 -14.78 31.25
CA ALA A 311 7.95 -14.12 31.75
C ALA A 311 8.13 -12.78 31.02
N PRO A 312 8.86 -11.81 31.61
CA PRO A 312 9.15 -10.56 30.92
C PRO A 312 9.75 -10.80 29.53
N MET A 313 9.28 -10.04 28.55
CA MET A 313 9.77 -10.11 27.18
C MET A 313 11.29 -9.99 27.13
N ALA A 314 11.92 -10.70 26.19
CA ALA A 314 13.35 -10.60 25.93
C ALA A 314 13.73 -9.21 25.39
N ALA A 315 13.95 -8.26 26.31
CA ALA A 315 14.03 -6.82 26.02
C ALA A 315 15.04 -6.50 24.91
N ALA A 316 16.25 -7.07 24.96
CA ALA A 316 17.28 -6.83 23.95
C ALA A 316 16.86 -7.21 22.52
N TYR A 317 16.10 -8.31 22.36
CA TYR A 317 15.56 -8.72 21.06
C TYR A 317 14.44 -7.77 20.62
N VAL A 318 13.52 -7.46 21.53
CA VAL A 318 12.39 -6.59 21.22
C VAL A 318 12.85 -5.19 20.84
N GLU A 319 13.81 -4.61 21.57
CA GLU A 319 14.37 -3.30 21.27
C GLU A 319 15.05 -3.26 19.90
N ARG A 320 15.82 -4.30 19.55
CA ARG A 320 16.43 -4.43 18.21
C ARG A 320 15.39 -4.49 17.10
N ALA A 321 14.35 -5.31 17.26
CA ALA A 321 13.28 -5.44 16.27
C ALA A 321 12.44 -4.16 16.16
N GLU A 322 12.10 -3.53 17.29
CA GLU A 322 11.40 -2.24 17.29
C GLU A 322 12.23 -1.13 16.67
N SER A 323 13.54 -1.12 16.89
CA SER A 323 14.46 -0.17 16.26
C SER A 323 14.47 -0.35 14.74
N ALA A 324 14.46 -1.58 14.24
CA ALA A 324 14.39 -1.87 12.82
C ALA A 324 13.06 -1.38 12.22
N PHE A 325 11.91 -1.63 12.86
CA PHE A 325 10.63 -1.08 12.40
C PHE A 325 10.59 0.46 12.36
N LEU A 326 11.27 1.12 13.29
CA LEU A 326 11.36 2.58 13.34
C LEU A 326 12.37 3.16 12.34
N ASP A 327 13.30 2.34 11.85
CA ASP A 327 14.32 2.72 10.90
C ASP A 327 13.91 2.30 9.49
N ASP A 328 13.18 3.16 8.81
CA ASP A 328 12.74 2.94 7.44
C ASP A 328 11.89 1.67 7.24
N LEU A 329 11.11 1.28 8.25
CA LEU A 329 10.26 0.07 8.19
C LEU A 329 11.06 -1.19 7.82
N ASP A 330 12.27 -1.36 8.36
CA ASP A 330 13.16 -2.50 8.06
C ASP A 330 12.64 -3.82 8.66
N THR A 331 11.62 -4.38 7.98
CA THR A 331 11.01 -5.66 8.34
C THR A 331 11.95 -6.85 8.17
N PRO A 332 12.87 -6.91 7.17
CA PRO A 332 13.84 -8.00 7.08
C PRO A 332 14.73 -8.13 8.33
N SER A 333 15.27 -7.01 8.83
CA SER A 333 16.09 -7.02 10.05
C SER A 333 15.28 -7.45 11.27
N ALA A 334 14.04 -6.96 11.41
CA ALA A 334 13.15 -7.38 12.50
C ALA A 334 12.84 -8.89 12.44
N LEU A 335 12.56 -9.45 11.25
CA LEU A 335 12.38 -10.89 11.07
C LEU A 335 13.66 -11.69 11.36
N GLY A 336 14.83 -11.12 11.05
CA GLY A 336 16.13 -11.67 11.46
C GLY A 336 16.22 -11.85 12.98
N VAL A 337 15.80 -10.83 13.74
CA VAL A 337 15.77 -10.87 15.21
C VAL A 337 14.80 -11.94 15.73
N LEU A 338 13.61 -12.11 15.14
CA LEU A 338 12.70 -13.20 15.50
C LEU A 338 13.34 -14.57 15.24
N ARG A 339 14.02 -14.74 14.12
CA ARG A 339 14.74 -15.98 13.77
C ARG A 339 15.88 -16.28 14.75
N GLU A 340 16.57 -15.27 15.25
CA GLU A 340 17.57 -15.43 16.30
C GLU A 340 16.91 -15.86 17.62
N LEU A 341 15.86 -15.16 18.05
CA LEU A 341 15.13 -15.44 19.29
C LEU A 341 14.49 -16.84 19.28
N GLU A 342 13.99 -17.30 18.13
CA GLU A 342 13.45 -18.65 17.95
C GLU A 342 14.46 -19.72 18.38
N ARG A 343 15.75 -19.51 18.09
CA ARG A 343 16.84 -20.49 18.28
C ARG A 343 17.61 -20.31 19.59
N ASP A 344 17.37 -19.23 20.33
CA ASP A 344 18.11 -18.96 21.57
C ASP A 344 17.53 -19.74 22.75
N ASP A 345 18.13 -20.89 23.02
CA ASP A 345 17.72 -21.76 24.13
C ASP A 345 18.00 -21.20 25.53
N SER A 346 18.75 -20.10 25.65
CA SER A 346 18.99 -19.43 26.93
C SER A 346 17.80 -18.57 27.39
N VAL A 347 16.90 -18.18 26.47
CA VAL A 347 15.72 -17.36 26.79
C VAL A 347 14.56 -18.27 27.22
N ALA A 348 13.92 -17.97 28.36
CA ALA A 348 12.79 -18.75 28.84
C ALA A 348 11.63 -18.78 27.80
N PRO A 349 10.92 -19.92 27.63
CA PRO A 349 9.80 -20.02 26.67
C PRO A 349 8.74 -18.91 26.81
N GLY A 350 8.31 -18.61 28.04
CA GLY A 350 7.35 -17.53 28.31
C GLY A 350 7.84 -16.15 27.84
N ALA A 351 9.15 -15.88 27.90
CA ALA A 351 9.71 -14.62 27.40
C ALA A 351 9.75 -14.57 25.87
N ARG A 352 10.01 -15.71 25.20
CA ARG A 352 9.92 -15.82 23.73
C ARG A 352 8.48 -15.64 23.26
N PHE A 353 7.52 -16.27 23.95
CA PHE A 353 6.10 -16.14 23.71
C PHE A 353 5.65 -14.67 23.72
N GLU A 354 5.90 -13.94 24.82
CA GLU A 354 5.50 -12.54 24.96
C GLU A 354 6.17 -11.66 23.90
N ALA A 355 7.46 -11.90 23.60
CA ALA A 355 8.19 -11.14 22.59
C ALA A 355 7.65 -11.37 21.18
N PHE A 356 7.35 -12.62 20.80
CA PHE A 356 6.76 -12.95 19.51
C PHE A 356 5.40 -12.28 19.34
N LEU A 357 4.50 -12.38 20.33
CA LEU A 357 3.17 -11.76 20.26
C LEU A 357 3.25 -10.23 20.21
N HIS A 358 4.17 -9.62 20.97
CA HIS A 358 4.35 -8.18 20.95
C HIS A 358 4.83 -7.67 19.58
N LEU A 359 5.79 -8.34 18.96
CA LEU A 359 6.29 -7.98 17.63
C LEU A 359 5.26 -8.29 16.53
N ASP A 360 4.42 -9.29 16.75
CA ASP A 360 3.33 -9.63 15.83
C ASP A 360 2.25 -8.54 15.73
N LEU A 361 2.15 -7.64 16.70
CA LEU A 361 1.27 -6.46 16.60
C LEU A 361 1.64 -5.57 15.39
N VAL A 362 2.92 -5.57 15.01
CA VAL A 362 3.43 -4.89 13.80
C VAL A 362 3.44 -5.86 12.60
N LEU A 363 3.92 -7.08 12.79
CA LEU A 363 4.08 -8.03 11.68
C LEU A 363 2.74 -8.53 11.14
N GLY A 364 1.70 -8.70 11.95
CA GLY A 364 0.35 -9.08 11.52
C GLY A 364 0.23 -10.50 10.96
N LEU A 365 0.99 -11.46 11.51
CA LEU A 365 1.07 -12.85 11.04
C LEU A 365 0.14 -13.81 11.81
N ASP A 366 -0.60 -13.32 12.79
CA ASP A 366 -1.47 -14.08 13.69
C ASP A 366 -0.76 -15.30 14.28
N LEU A 367 0.38 -15.05 14.94
CA LEU A 367 1.23 -16.09 15.50
C LEU A 367 0.55 -16.86 16.65
N SER A 368 -0.47 -16.27 17.27
CA SER A 368 -1.26 -16.89 18.34
C SER A 368 -2.32 -17.90 17.87
N THR A 369 -2.51 -18.08 16.56
CA THR A 369 -3.66 -18.83 16.01
C THR A 369 -3.73 -20.30 16.46
N GLU A 370 -2.61 -20.92 16.80
CA GLU A 370 -2.55 -22.34 17.20
C GLU A 370 -2.62 -22.57 18.72
N ILE A 371 -2.66 -21.50 19.53
CA ILE A 371 -2.73 -21.63 20.99
C ILE A 371 -4.03 -22.34 21.39
N GLY A 372 -3.90 -23.38 22.22
CA GLY A 372 -5.04 -24.14 22.77
C GLY A 372 -5.70 -25.12 21.80
N LYS A 373 -5.21 -25.25 20.57
CA LYS A 373 -5.68 -26.30 19.65
C LYS A 373 -5.05 -27.65 20.01
N ALA A 374 -5.84 -28.71 19.91
CA ALA A 374 -5.35 -30.07 20.12
C ALA A 374 -4.26 -30.39 19.09
N ARG A 375 -3.09 -30.84 19.55
CA ARG A 375 -2.04 -31.31 18.64
C ARG A 375 -2.58 -32.55 17.93
N VAL A 376 -2.77 -32.47 16.62
CA VAL A 376 -3.02 -33.66 15.80
C VAL A 376 -1.70 -34.42 15.75
N GLU A 377 -1.52 -35.37 16.65
CA GLU A 377 -0.42 -36.33 16.54
C GLU A 377 -0.60 -37.05 15.20
N GLY A 378 0.30 -36.79 14.25
CA GLY A 378 0.39 -37.60 13.04
C GLY A 378 0.60 -39.06 13.41
N PRO A 379 0.19 -40.02 12.56
CA PRO A 379 0.36 -41.44 12.87
C PRO A 379 1.82 -41.71 13.22
N ALA A 380 2.04 -42.31 14.39
CA ALA A 380 3.36 -42.72 14.84
C ALA A 380 4.03 -43.49 13.70
N ARG A 381 5.17 -42.99 13.21
CA ARG A 381 5.97 -43.72 12.22
C ARG A 381 6.46 -45.00 12.90
N SER A 382 5.82 -46.12 12.57
CA SER A 382 6.19 -47.47 13.01
C SER A 382 7.48 -47.93 12.37
#